data_AF-A0AAV5N3I0-F1
#
_entry.id   AF-A0AAV5N3I0-F1
#
_cell.length_a   1.000
_cell.length_b   1.000
_cell.length_c   1.000
_cell.angle_alpha   90.00
_cell.angle_beta   90.00
_cell.angle_gamma   90.00
#
_symmetry.space_group_name_H-M   'P 1'
#
loop_
_entity.id
_entity.type
_entity.pdbx_description
1 polymer ?
#
loop_
_entity_poly.entity_id
_entity_poly.type
_entity_poly.pdbx_seq_one_letter_code
_entity_poly.pdbx_strand_id
1 'polypeptide(L)'
;MDINFHYFAVKSLAVKAGFSADESQLIASYSQFVDDYNRAGTVMLDNVPEFARHLAKKEGRGWCFHCVTTGFSSWFDFAKLLSRDNQRNIAIPFHFIPPQPLNAKIPEGSPDWRVAPETFEKPTVLRDLMLYAKERYRNAPAARENLILIGLLLHVFADTYAHQKFSGFGGWWNHGVVTSSYDNLEQSHAPRVTAEANGEPAALDGGLPSPFVGHATFGHSPDETFLCFTARQKKRDHALFDLKYTRDNTAEFLLCARRLLNFLRDCRGLKALSQSEWEPIGAAVRRGFLTREKEPKKLVIHWRKSFPDIDYDYRVGALLSQSLSQPHPSSLARVANSNAAVDLVERAVNGEKALADIFSDGDPSLVEQEDEISTLPREMAQLNAANDSLPSVLTRQTLAVHGEDFFWFNVFAKRVRDAVKRGFDK
;
A
#
# COMPACT_ATOMS: atom_id res chain seq x y z
N MET A 1 -4.05 0.21 6.50
CA MET A 1 -4.17 -0.85 7.54
C MET A 1 -2.87 -1.66 7.51
N ASP A 2 -2.68 -2.67 8.35
CA ASP A 2 -1.48 -3.54 8.27
C ASP A 2 -1.81 -5.00 8.00
N ILE A 3 -0.77 -5.84 7.96
CA ILE A 3 -0.85 -7.29 7.72
C ILE A 3 -1.82 -8.03 8.63
N ASN A 4 -2.05 -7.56 9.86
CA ASN A 4 -3.02 -8.14 10.78
C ASN A 4 -4.44 -8.12 10.17
N PHE A 5 -4.76 -7.08 9.40
CA PHE A 5 -6.00 -7.01 8.65
C PHE A 5 -5.85 -7.54 7.22
N HIS A 6 -4.92 -6.97 6.43
CA HIS A 6 -4.81 -7.20 5.00
C HIS A 6 -4.53 -8.65 4.62
N TYR A 7 -3.87 -9.43 5.49
CA TYR A 7 -3.73 -10.88 5.32
C TYR A 7 -4.61 -11.67 6.28
N PHE A 8 -4.41 -11.53 7.60
CA PHE A 8 -4.97 -12.50 8.56
C PHE A 8 -6.48 -12.38 8.71
N ALA A 9 -7.02 -11.16 8.84
CA ALA A 9 -8.46 -10.96 8.85
C ALA A 9 -9.06 -11.37 7.51
N VAL A 10 -8.52 -10.90 6.39
CA VAL A 10 -9.02 -11.24 5.04
C VAL A 10 -9.07 -12.76 4.81
N LYS A 11 -8.00 -13.50 5.16
CA LYS A 11 -8.00 -14.97 5.04
C LYS A 11 -9.09 -15.61 5.87
N SER A 12 -9.22 -15.17 7.13
CA SER A 12 -10.25 -15.68 8.05
C SER A 12 -11.65 -15.45 7.50
N LEU A 13 -11.90 -14.25 6.96
CA LEU A 13 -13.18 -13.89 6.36
C LEU A 13 -13.46 -14.69 5.08
N ALA A 14 -12.48 -14.91 4.21
CA ALA A 14 -12.63 -15.73 3.01
C ALA A 14 -13.02 -17.18 3.34
N VAL A 15 -12.34 -17.80 4.31
CA VAL A 15 -12.71 -19.14 4.77
C VAL A 15 -14.14 -19.16 5.33
N LYS A 16 -14.49 -18.20 6.20
CA LYS A 16 -15.85 -18.13 6.77
C LYS A 16 -16.93 -17.72 5.74
N ALA A 17 -16.53 -17.18 4.59
CA ALA A 17 -17.41 -16.97 3.44
C ALA A 17 -17.64 -18.22 2.59
N GLY A 18 -16.93 -19.32 2.87
CA GLY A 18 -17.06 -20.60 2.18
C GLY A 18 -16.14 -20.76 0.96
N PHE A 19 -15.08 -19.97 0.85
CA PHE A 19 -14.01 -20.23 -0.10
C PHE A 19 -13.14 -21.39 0.40
N SER A 20 -12.58 -22.17 -0.53
CA SER A 20 -11.62 -23.22 -0.17
C SER A 20 -10.35 -22.65 0.46
N ALA A 21 -9.52 -23.51 1.06
CA ALA A 21 -8.25 -23.10 1.65
C ALA A 21 -7.34 -22.40 0.64
N ASP A 22 -7.27 -22.92 -0.59
CA ASP A 22 -6.44 -22.37 -1.67
C ASP A 22 -6.98 -21.04 -2.19
N GLU A 23 -8.29 -20.94 -2.41
CA GLU A 23 -8.92 -19.67 -2.82
C GLU A 23 -8.73 -18.60 -1.73
N SER A 24 -8.93 -18.96 -0.46
CA SER A 24 -8.79 -18.05 0.68
C SER A 24 -7.34 -17.60 0.85
N GLN A 25 -6.37 -18.51 0.69
CA GLN A 25 -4.95 -18.16 0.68
C GLN A 25 -4.65 -17.19 -0.45
N LEU A 26 -5.16 -17.44 -1.65
CA LEU A 26 -4.90 -16.59 -2.81
C LEU A 26 -5.45 -15.17 -2.61
N ILE A 27 -6.73 -15.05 -2.22
CA ILE A 27 -7.39 -13.77 -1.94
C ILE A 27 -6.59 -12.98 -0.90
N ALA A 28 -6.25 -13.60 0.24
CA ALA A 28 -5.54 -12.94 1.32
C ALA A 28 -4.10 -12.56 0.93
N SER A 29 -3.41 -13.42 0.17
CA SER A 29 -2.05 -13.13 -0.29
C SER A 29 -2.05 -11.92 -1.21
N TYR A 30 -3.00 -11.83 -2.14
CA TYR A 30 -3.11 -10.69 -3.06
C TYR A 30 -3.66 -9.43 -2.42
N SER A 31 -4.42 -9.54 -1.33
CA SER A 31 -4.77 -8.39 -0.50
C SER A 31 -3.51 -7.78 0.13
N GLN A 32 -2.69 -8.57 0.83
CA GLN A 32 -1.41 -8.08 1.37
C GLN A 32 -0.42 -7.66 0.28
N PHE A 33 -0.45 -8.30 -0.89
CA PHE A 33 0.49 -8.02 -1.97
C PHE A 33 0.38 -6.59 -2.51
N VAL A 34 -0.76 -5.92 -2.32
CA VAL A 34 -0.93 -4.51 -2.68
C VAL A 34 0.08 -3.63 -1.94
N ASP A 35 0.27 -3.84 -0.64
CA ASP A 35 1.28 -3.13 0.17
C ASP A 35 2.71 -3.56 -0.19
N ASP A 36 2.91 -4.85 -0.45
CA ASP A 36 4.24 -5.43 -0.68
C ASP A 36 4.80 -5.12 -2.08
N TYR A 37 3.94 -4.80 -3.06
CA TYR A 37 4.35 -4.60 -4.45
C TYR A 37 4.88 -3.19 -4.71
N ASN A 38 6.14 -2.99 -4.33
CA ASN A 38 6.91 -1.75 -4.48
C ASN A 38 7.73 -1.67 -5.79
N ARG A 39 7.59 -2.64 -6.70
CA ARG A 39 8.36 -2.67 -7.94
C ARG A 39 7.93 -1.53 -8.86
N ALA A 40 8.85 -0.60 -9.12
CA ALA A 40 8.65 0.56 -9.99
C ALA A 40 9.29 0.39 -11.37
N GLY A 41 8.75 1.13 -12.34
CA GLY A 41 9.31 1.23 -13.69
C GLY A 41 8.99 0.05 -14.60
N THR A 42 9.89 -0.20 -15.55
CA THR A 42 9.72 -1.22 -16.57
C THR A 42 10.64 -2.41 -16.34
N VAL A 43 10.18 -3.60 -16.76
CA VAL A 43 10.97 -4.83 -16.77
C VAL A 43 11.04 -5.37 -18.19
N MET A 44 12.19 -5.92 -18.57
CA MET A 44 12.31 -6.64 -19.83
C MET A 44 11.84 -8.08 -19.63
N LEU A 45 10.87 -8.51 -20.43
CA LEU A 45 10.31 -9.86 -20.38
C LEU A 45 10.49 -10.56 -21.73
N ASP A 46 10.72 -11.87 -21.71
CA ASP A 46 10.82 -12.68 -22.93
C ASP A 46 9.47 -12.75 -23.66
N ASN A 47 8.38 -12.79 -22.91
CA ASN A 47 7.03 -12.86 -23.45
C ASN A 47 6.03 -12.11 -22.57
N VAL A 48 4.98 -11.58 -23.21
CA VAL A 48 3.83 -10.95 -22.55
C VAL A 48 2.55 -11.52 -23.18
N PRO A 49 1.68 -12.16 -22.37
CA PRO A 49 0.37 -12.65 -22.82
C PRO A 49 -0.45 -11.53 -23.47
N GLU A 50 -1.27 -11.89 -24.46
CA GLU A 50 -2.02 -10.91 -25.27
C GLU A 50 -2.85 -9.95 -24.42
N PHE A 51 -3.55 -10.45 -23.40
CA PHE A 51 -4.39 -9.64 -22.51
C PHE A 51 -3.60 -8.56 -21.76
N ALA A 52 -2.29 -8.74 -21.57
CA ALA A 52 -1.42 -7.83 -20.81
C ALA A 52 -0.54 -6.94 -21.70
N ARG A 53 -0.58 -7.11 -23.04
CA ARG A 53 0.28 -6.33 -23.96
C ARG A 53 0.00 -4.84 -23.97
N HIS A 54 -1.17 -4.39 -23.52
CA HIS A 54 -1.47 -2.97 -23.35
C HIS A 54 -0.64 -2.29 -22.24
N LEU A 55 0.06 -3.07 -21.41
CA LEU A 55 1.06 -2.60 -20.45
C LEU A 55 2.50 -2.75 -20.96
N ALA A 56 2.71 -3.21 -22.18
CA ALA A 56 4.03 -3.52 -22.70
C ALA A 56 4.29 -2.90 -24.07
N LYS A 57 5.56 -2.61 -24.34
CA LYS A 57 6.05 -2.22 -25.65
C LYS A 57 7.02 -3.29 -26.15
N LYS A 58 6.82 -3.79 -27.37
CA LYS A 58 7.75 -4.73 -27.98
C LYS A 58 9.07 -4.03 -28.31
N GLU A 59 10.19 -4.57 -27.85
CA GLU A 59 11.53 -4.03 -28.07
C GLU A 59 12.47 -5.17 -28.49
N GLY A 60 12.81 -5.21 -29.78
CA GLY A 60 13.61 -6.29 -30.37
C GLY A 60 12.94 -7.66 -30.21
N ARG A 61 13.59 -8.57 -29.48
CA ARG A 61 13.10 -9.93 -29.20
C ARG A 61 12.29 -10.03 -27.91
N GLY A 62 12.24 -8.98 -27.09
CA GLY A 62 11.54 -8.98 -25.81
C GLY A 62 10.46 -7.91 -25.73
N TRP A 63 9.94 -7.74 -24.52
CA TRP A 63 8.90 -6.78 -24.18
C TRP A 63 9.33 -5.93 -23.01
N CYS A 64 9.29 -4.62 -23.17
CA CYS A 64 9.40 -3.66 -22.09
C CYS A 64 8.02 -3.55 -21.42
N PHE A 65 7.83 -4.25 -20.30
CA PHE A 65 6.58 -4.32 -19.55
C PHE A 65 6.57 -3.29 -18.42
N HIS A 66 5.54 -2.45 -18.37
CA HIS A 66 5.39 -1.39 -17.37
C HIS A 66 4.66 -1.93 -16.13
N CYS A 67 5.39 -2.03 -15.01
CA CYS A 67 4.83 -2.47 -13.74
C CYS A 67 3.92 -1.37 -13.17
N VAL A 68 2.79 -1.78 -12.58
CA VAL A 68 1.87 -0.89 -11.87
C VAL A 68 2.15 -1.02 -10.38
N THR A 69 3.08 -0.23 -9.88
CA THR A 69 3.42 -0.17 -8.45
C THR A 69 2.17 0.15 -7.64
N THR A 70 1.99 -0.57 -6.53
CA THR A 70 0.83 -0.38 -5.64
C THR A 70 1.24 -0.01 -4.24
N GLY A 71 2.40 -0.46 -3.76
CA GLY A 71 2.83 -0.28 -2.38
C GLY A 71 4.10 0.56 -2.19
N PHE A 72 4.41 0.84 -0.92
CA PHE A 72 5.57 1.61 -0.46
C PHE A 72 6.13 0.94 0.80
N SER A 73 7.42 0.56 0.81
CA SER A 73 7.98 -0.30 1.88
C SER A 73 8.98 0.40 2.78
N SER A 74 9.39 1.61 2.41
CA SER A 74 10.50 2.31 3.06
C SER A 74 10.29 3.82 3.12
N TRP A 75 11.08 4.49 3.95
CA TRP A 75 11.16 5.95 4.00
C TRP A 75 11.47 6.59 2.63
N PHE A 76 12.35 5.98 1.83
CA PHE A 76 12.63 6.43 0.46
C PHE A 76 11.40 6.33 -0.45
N ASP A 77 10.50 5.37 -0.19
CA ASP A 77 9.21 5.29 -0.88
C ASP A 77 8.22 6.36 -0.38
N PHE A 78 8.38 6.85 0.85
CA PHE A 78 7.66 8.03 1.36
C PHE A 78 8.15 9.33 0.70
N ALA A 79 9.44 9.47 0.39
CA ALA A 79 9.94 10.57 -0.44
C ALA A 79 9.36 10.54 -1.88
N LYS A 80 9.07 9.34 -2.41
CA LYS A 80 8.33 9.20 -3.67
C LYS A 80 6.89 9.68 -3.56
N LEU A 81 6.23 9.54 -2.40
CA LEU A 81 4.87 10.05 -2.15
C LEU A 81 4.76 11.57 -2.19
N LEU A 82 5.87 12.30 -2.11
CA LEU A 82 5.87 13.77 -2.26
C LEU A 82 5.56 14.17 -3.71
N SER A 83 5.89 13.30 -4.68
CA SER A 83 5.55 13.52 -6.08
C SER A 83 4.04 13.42 -6.32
N ARG A 84 3.48 14.44 -6.97
CA ARG A 84 2.08 14.45 -7.43
C ARG A 84 1.74 13.25 -8.31
N ASP A 85 2.69 12.75 -9.09
CA ASP A 85 2.47 11.59 -9.94
C ASP A 85 2.31 10.31 -9.11
N ASN A 86 3.12 10.11 -8.08
CA ASN A 86 2.99 8.94 -7.22
C ASN A 86 1.72 9.01 -6.35
N GLN A 87 1.31 10.21 -5.91
CA GLN A 87 0.01 10.40 -5.27
C GLN A 87 -1.13 9.94 -6.20
N ARG A 88 -1.16 10.42 -7.44
CA ARG A 88 -2.22 10.10 -8.43
C ARG A 88 -2.17 8.68 -8.98
N ASN A 89 -1.00 8.05 -8.99
CA ASN A 89 -0.81 6.74 -9.64
C ASN A 89 -0.71 5.57 -8.66
N ILE A 90 -0.43 5.83 -7.38
CA ILE A 90 -0.15 4.78 -6.40
C ILE A 90 -0.91 5.06 -5.09
N ALA A 91 -0.65 6.18 -4.41
CA ALA A 91 -1.23 6.44 -3.09
C ALA A 91 -2.76 6.52 -3.11
N ILE A 92 -3.32 7.31 -4.02
CA ILE A 92 -4.76 7.52 -4.12
C ILE A 92 -5.47 6.24 -4.59
N PRO A 93 -5.06 5.56 -5.68
CA PRO A 93 -5.81 4.40 -6.16
C PRO A 93 -5.84 3.20 -5.21
N PHE A 94 -4.78 3.02 -4.40
CA PHE A 94 -4.62 1.78 -3.62
C PHE A 94 -4.77 1.96 -2.11
N HIS A 95 -4.50 3.15 -1.58
CA HIS A 95 -4.53 3.40 -0.12
C HIS A 95 -5.49 4.51 0.30
N PHE A 96 -5.70 5.52 -0.55
CA PHE A 96 -6.50 6.69 -0.21
C PHE A 96 -7.59 6.98 -1.25
N ILE A 97 -8.33 5.94 -1.64
CA ILE A 97 -9.35 6.07 -2.68
C ILE A 97 -10.51 6.99 -2.21
N PRO A 98 -10.75 8.12 -2.89
CA PRO A 98 -11.91 8.95 -2.60
C PRO A 98 -13.20 8.31 -3.13
N PRO A 99 -14.38 8.70 -2.61
CA PRO A 99 -15.66 8.19 -3.11
C PRO A 99 -15.88 8.46 -4.61
N GLN A 100 -15.42 9.62 -5.08
CA GLN A 100 -15.55 10.11 -6.45
C GLN A 100 -14.26 9.96 -7.27
N PRO A 101 -14.33 9.89 -8.61
CA PRO A 101 -13.13 9.86 -9.44
C PRO A 101 -12.39 11.21 -9.45
N LEU A 102 -11.10 11.18 -9.79
CA LEU A 102 -10.22 12.36 -9.80
C LEU A 102 -10.54 13.38 -10.90
N ASN A 103 -11.32 13.01 -11.91
CA ASN A 103 -11.87 13.95 -12.89
C ASN A 103 -13.17 14.63 -12.42
N ALA A 104 -13.64 14.35 -11.20
CA ALA A 104 -14.75 15.09 -10.60
C ALA A 104 -14.40 16.58 -10.46
N LYS A 105 -15.43 17.43 -10.51
CA LYS A 105 -15.29 18.90 -10.37
C LYS A 105 -15.06 19.32 -8.92
N ILE A 106 -13.97 18.84 -8.32
CA ILE A 106 -13.55 19.17 -6.97
C ILE A 106 -12.19 19.85 -7.05
N PRO A 107 -11.99 21.01 -6.39
CA PRO A 107 -10.69 21.66 -6.36
C PRO A 107 -9.61 20.73 -5.83
N GLU A 108 -8.43 20.70 -6.45
CA GLU A 108 -7.31 19.84 -6.02
C GLU A 108 -6.90 20.10 -4.54
N GLY A 109 -7.13 21.34 -4.06
CA GLY A 109 -6.92 21.76 -2.68
C GLY A 109 -8.05 21.47 -1.69
N SER A 110 -9.04 20.64 -2.05
CA SER A 110 -10.25 20.44 -1.24
C SER A 110 -10.10 19.31 -0.20
N PRO A 111 -10.57 19.50 1.05
CA PRO A 111 -10.74 18.41 2.01
C PRO A 111 -11.77 17.36 1.55
N ASP A 112 -12.54 17.61 0.49
CA ASP A 112 -13.49 16.65 -0.08
C ASP A 112 -12.81 15.46 -0.77
N TRP A 113 -11.48 15.52 -0.98
CA TRP A 113 -10.67 14.38 -1.39
C TRP A 113 -10.34 13.41 -0.26
N ARG A 114 -10.83 13.67 0.97
CA ARG A 114 -10.70 12.74 2.08
C ARG A 114 -11.50 11.47 1.81
N VAL A 115 -10.87 10.36 2.16
CA VAL A 115 -11.47 9.04 2.14
C VAL A 115 -12.63 8.97 3.13
N ALA A 116 -13.68 8.26 2.75
CA ALA A 116 -14.78 7.87 3.63
C ALA A 116 -14.89 6.34 3.60
N PRO A 117 -15.33 5.71 4.70
CA PRO A 117 -15.55 4.26 4.73
C PRO A 117 -16.53 3.83 3.64
N GLU A 118 -16.18 2.80 2.86
CA GLU A 118 -17.06 2.26 1.83
C GLU A 118 -18.19 1.44 2.46
N THR A 119 -19.43 1.75 2.11
CA THR A 119 -20.64 1.12 2.68
C THR A 119 -21.49 0.37 1.65
N PHE A 120 -21.19 0.49 0.36
CA PHE A 120 -22.02 0.05 -0.78
C PHE A 120 -23.35 0.80 -0.94
N GLU A 121 -23.68 1.74 -0.04
CA GLU A 121 -24.98 2.44 -0.01
C GLU A 121 -25.03 3.60 -1.02
N LYS A 122 -23.89 4.19 -1.34
CA LYS A 122 -23.77 5.33 -2.27
C LYS A 122 -23.00 4.92 -3.52
N PRO A 123 -23.26 5.54 -4.68
CA PRO A 123 -22.43 5.33 -5.86
C PRO A 123 -21.03 5.90 -5.60
N THR A 124 -20.02 5.03 -5.66
CA THR A 124 -18.61 5.38 -5.51
C THR A 124 -17.81 4.59 -6.55
N VAL A 125 -16.59 5.06 -6.86
CA VAL A 125 -15.69 4.34 -7.77
C VAL A 125 -15.37 2.94 -7.23
N LEU A 126 -15.12 2.83 -5.92
CA LEU A 126 -14.80 1.55 -5.30
C LEU A 126 -15.97 0.59 -5.31
N ARG A 127 -17.20 1.07 -5.03
CA ARG A 127 -18.41 0.24 -5.12
C ARG A 127 -18.53 -0.39 -6.51
N ASP A 128 -18.33 0.39 -7.57
CA ASP A 128 -18.50 -0.10 -8.93
C ASP A 128 -17.41 -1.13 -9.31
N LEU A 129 -16.16 -0.91 -8.88
CA LEU A 129 -15.07 -1.90 -8.99
C LEU A 129 -15.38 -3.20 -8.25
N MET A 130 -15.90 -3.10 -7.02
CA MET A 130 -16.27 -4.26 -6.20
C MET A 130 -17.44 -5.04 -6.84
N LEU A 131 -18.45 -4.35 -7.36
CA LEU A 131 -19.57 -4.98 -8.07
C LEU A 131 -19.10 -5.68 -9.36
N TYR A 132 -18.17 -5.08 -10.09
CA TYR A 132 -17.53 -5.68 -11.26
C TYR A 132 -16.76 -6.96 -10.90
N ALA A 133 -15.96 -6.94 -9.84
CA ALA A 133 -15.23 -8.12 -9.38
C ALA A 133 -16.16 -9.26 -8.98
N LYS A 134 -17.25 -8.93 -8.28
CA LYS A 134 -18.31 -9.89 -7.93
C LYS A 134 -18.95 -10.51 -9.17
N GLU A 135 -19.32 -9.68 -10.15
CA GLU A 135 -19.94 -10.16 -11.40
C GLU A 135 -19.01 -11.09 -12.17
N ARG A 136 -17.73 -10.70 -12.32
CA ARG A 136 -16.71 -11.56 -12.93
C ARG A 136 -16.58 -12.90 -12.22
N TYR A 137 -16.46 -12.88 -10.89
CA TYR A 137 -16.35 -14.11 -10.11
C TYR A 137 -17.58 -15.00 -10.28
N ARG A 138 -18.79 -14.45 -10.25
CA ARG A 138 -20.02 -15.22 -10.49
C ARG A 138 -20.08 -15.86 -11.87
N ASN A 139 -19.57 -15.15 -12.89
CA ASN A 139 -19.54 -15.65 -14.25
C ASN A 139 -18.47 -16.73 -14.46
N ALA A 140 -17.34 -16.64 -13.75
CA ALA A 140 -16.24 -17.60 -13.85
C ALA A 140 -15.59 -17.83 -12.46
N PRO A 141 -16.21 -18.60 -11.57
CA PRO A 141 -15.74 -18.73 -10.17
C PRO A 141 -14.46 -19.55 -10.05
N ALA A 142 -14.17 -20.43 -11.01
CA ALA A 142 -12.93 -21.20 -11.08
C ALA A 142 -11.74 -20.40 -11.66
N ALA A 143 -11.99 -19.19 -12.18
CA ALA A 143 -10.96 -18.39 -12.82
C ALA A 143 -10.11 -17.68 -11.75
N ARG A 144 -8.83 -18.06 -11.69
CA ARG A 144 -7.89 -17.63 -10.66
C ARG A 144 -7.71 -16.12 -10.61
N GLU A 145 -7.72 -15.46 -11.77
CA GLU A 145 -7.59 -14.01 -11.90
C GLU A 145 -8.73 -13.24 -11.22
N ASN A 146 -9.92 -13.83 -11.10
CA ASN A 146 -11.03 -13.18 -10.39
C ASN A 146 -10.76 -13.13 -8.87
N LEU A 147 -10.07 -14.13 -8.32
CA LEU A 147 -9.66 -14.15 -6.92
C LEU A 147 -8.54 -13.13 -6.66
N ILE A 148 -7.62 -12.94 -7.61
CA ILE A 148 -6.59 -11.88 -7.57
C ILE A 148 -7.26 -10.50 -7.52
N LEU A 149 -8.24 -10.26 -8.41
CA LEU A 149 -8.99 -9.00 -8.43
C LEU A 149 -9.76 -8.77 -7.12
N ILE A 150 -10.42 -9.79 -6.59
CA ILE A 150 -11.08 -9.71 -5.28
C ILE A 150 -10.06 -9.33 -4.21
N GLY A 151 -8.95 -10.07 -4.08
CA GLY A 151 -7.90 -9.79 -3.09
C GLY A 151 -7.41 -8.34 -3.14
N LEU A 152 -7.06 -7.86 -4.34
CA LEU A 152 -6.64 -6.47 -4.56
C LEU A 152 -7.70 -5.48 -4.07
N LEU A 153 -8.97 -5.68 -4.39
CA LEU A 153 -10.02 -4.74 -4.00
C LEU A 153 -10.43 -4.83 -2.52
N LEU A 154 -10.27 -6.00 -1.88
CA LEU A 154 -10.45 -6.13 -0.42
C LEU A 154 -9.43 -5.27 0.34
N HIS A 155 -8.19 -5.20 -0.15
CA HIS A 155 -7.18 -4.28 0.37
C HIS A 155 -7.66 -2.84 0.34
N VAL A 156 -8.01 -2.38 -0.87
CA VAL A 156 -8.44 -0.99 -1.12
C VAL A 156 -9.68 -0.65 -0.29
N PHE A 157 -10.62 -1.60 -0.15
CA PHE A 157 -11.79 -1.45 0.71
C PHE A 157 -11.42 -1.30 2.17
N ALA A 158 -10.54 -2.17 2.69
CA ALA A 158 -10.10 -2.12 4.08
C ALA A 158 -9.42 -0.78 4.40
N ASP A 159 -8.62 -0.25 3.47
CA ASP A 159 -7.99 1.06 3.61
C ASP A 159 -8.98 2.22 3.65
N THR A 160 -10.21 2.09 3.12
CA THR A 160 -11.24 3.13 3.31
C THR A 160 -11.62 3.34 4.77
N TYR A 161 -11.49 2.31 5.60
CA TYR A 161 -11.75 2.37 7.04
C TYR A 161 -10.53 2.88 7.81
N ALA A 162 -9.34 2.42 7.45
CA ALA A 162 -8.08 2.82 8.07
C ALA A 162 -7.80 4.30 7.85
N HIS A 163 -7.97 4.76 6.61
CA HIS A 163 -7.54 6.07 6.15
C HIS A 163 -8.68 7.08 5.99
N GLN A 164 -9.86 6.80 6.56
CA GLN A 164 -10.94 7.78 6.62
C GLN A 164 -10.46 9.13 7.17
N LYS A 165 -10.95 10.24 6.59
CA LYS A 165 -10.54 11.62 6.91
C LYS A 165 -9.14 12.02 6.45
N PHE A 166 -8.42 11.16 5.74
CA PHE A 166 -7.16 11.49 5.06
C PHE A 166 -7.34 11.43 3.55
N SER A 167 -6.44 12.10 2.82
CA SER A 167 -6.38 12.06 1.37
C SER A 167 -4.98 11.67 0.91
N GLY A 168 -4.88 10.96 -0.20
CA GLY A 168 -3.61 10.67 -0.85
C GLY A 168 -2.97 11.90 -1.50
N PHE A 169 -3.69 13.02 -1.62
CA PHE A 169 -3.09 14.30 -2.00
C PHE A 169 -2.37 14.94 -0.81
N GLY A 170 -1.20 15.52 -1.07
CA GLY A 170 -0.52 16.39 -0.12
C GLY A 170 -1.26 17.70 0.10
N GLY A 171 -1.57 18.05 1.35
CA GLY A 171 -2.20 19.32 1.71
C GLY A 171 -2.61 19.46 3.17
N TRP A 172 -2.86 20.70 3.61
CA TRP A 172 -3.15 21.07 5.01
C TRP A 172 -4.29 20.26 5.64
N TRP A 173 -5.24 19.73 4.85
CA TRP A 173 -6.37 18.94 5.35
C TRP A 173 -5.97 17.59 5.92
N ASN A 174 -4.76 17.10 5.64
CA ASN A 174 -4.24 15.88 6.28
C ASN A 174 -3.56 16.17 7.61
N HIS A 175 -3.20 17.42 7.88
CA HIS A 175 -2.44 17.82 9.06
C HIS A 175 -3.31 17.73 10.32
N GLY A 176 -2.86 16.92 11.28
CA GLY A 176 -3.44 16.81 12.59
C GLY A 176 -2.53 16.08 13.55
N VAL A 177 -3.01 15.95 14.79
CA VAL A 177 -2.27 15.37 15.89
C VAL A 177 -3.14 14.40 16.67
N VAL A 178 -2.54 13.32 17.17
CA VAL A 178 -3.20 12.43 18.12
C VAL A 178 -2.95 12.98 19.52
N THR A 179 -4.04 13.27 20.24
CA THR A 179 -3.98 13.92 21.56
C THR A 179 -4.08 12.93 22.72
N SER A 180 -4.63 11.74 22.48
CA SER A 180 -4.75 10.68 23.49
C SER A 180 -5.08 9.35 22.83
N SER A 181 -4.74 8.26 23.52
CA SER A 181 -5.13 6.92 23.08
C SER A 181 -5.58 6.03 24.24
N TYR A 182 -6.35 5.01 23.89
CA TYR A 182 -6.78 3.93 24.75
C TYR A 182 -6.45 2.61 24.06
N ASP A 183 -5.75 1.73 24.77
CA ASP A 183 -5.36 0.42 24.29
C ASP A 183 -6.44 -0.60 24.65
N ASN A 184 -7.14 -1.13 23.65
CA ASN A 184 -8.18 -2.14 23.86
C ASN A 184 -7.60 -3.51 24.29
N LEU A 185 -6.31 -3.77 24.09
CA LEU A 185 -5.64 -4.99 24.54
C LEU A 185 -5.44 -4.95 26.05
N GLU A 186 -4.77 -3.92 26.54
CA GLU A 186 -4.43 -3.74 27.97
C GLU A 186 -5.55 -3.08 28.77
N GLN A 187 -6.62 -2.62 28.11
CA GLN A 187 -7.72 -1.87 28.70
C GLN A 187 -7.24 -0.66 29.51
N SER A 188 -6.28 0.08 28.94
CA SER A 188 -5.60 1.16 29.64
C SER A 188 -5.45 2.41 28.77
N HIS A 189 -5.43 3.57 29.40
CA HIS A 189 -5.06 4.81 28.73
C HIS A 189 -3.56 4.89 28.59
N ALA A 190 -3.09 5.12 27.37
CA ALA A 190 -1.71 5.47 27.11
C ALA A 190 -1.68 6.87 26.48
N PRO A 191 -0.80 7.78 26.95
CA PRO A 191 -0.53 9.01 26.25
C PRO A 191 0.27 8.70 24.98
N ARG A 192 -0.40 8.21 23.93
CA ARG A 192 0.15 8.24 22.56
C ARG A 192 -0.16 9.63 22.02
N VAL A 193 0.79 10.53 22.21
CA VAL A 193 0.73 11.91 21.77
C VAL A 193 1.77 12.07 20.66
N THR A 194 1.38 12.60 19.50
CA THR A 194 2.37 12.91 18.46
C THR A 194 3.28 14.05 18.94
N ALA A 195 4.53 14.12 18.50
CA ALA A 195 5.50 15.14 18.94
C ALA A 195 4.91 16.58 18.84
N GLU A 196 4.18 16.85 17.77
CA GLU A 196 3.45 18.12 17.55
C GLU A 196 2.37 18.43 18.58
N ALA A 197 1.70 17.41 19.15
CA ALA A 197 0.75 17.65 20.22
C ALA A 197 1.42 18.02 21.56
N ASN A 198 2.73 17.80 21.70
CA ASN A 198 3.54 18.29 22.82
C ASN A 198 4.23 19.64 22.53
N GLY A 199 4.00 20.25 21.36
CA GLY A 199 4.65 21.50 20.96
C GLY A 199 6.05 21.32 20.36
N GLU A 200 6.47 20.08 20.12
CA GLU A 200 7.70 19.77 19.39
C GLU A 200 7.39 19.73 17.89
N PRO A 201 8.19 20.34 16.99
CA PRO A 201 7.97 20.19 15.56
C PRO A 201 7.99 18.70 15.19
N ALA A 202 7.08 18.24 14.32
CA ALA A 202 7.16 16.86 13.82
C ALA A 202 8.49 16.69 13.09
N ALA A 203 9.46 16.12 13.78
CA ALA A 203 10.63 15.56 13.17
C ALA A 203 10.16 14.32 12.40
N LEU A 204 9.83 14.52 11.14
CA LEU A 204 10.25 13.53 10.16
C LEU A 204 11.78 13.50 10.26
N ASP A 205 12.34 12.35 10.63
CA ASP A 205 13.78 12.11 10.67
C ASP A 205 14.42 12.71 9.38
N GLY A 206 15.18 13.81 9.54
CA GLY A 206 15.82 14.52 8.42
C GLY A 206 15.34 15.96 8.11
N GLY A 207 14.43 16.57 8.88
CA GLY A 207 14.21 18.03 8.84
C GLY A 207 13.52 18.61 7.60
N LEU A 208 13.00 17.76 6.70
CA LEU A 208 12.23 18.21 5.54
C LEU A 208 10.76 18.51 5.92
N PRO A 209 10.16 19.62 5.45
CA PRO A 209 8.75 19.90 5.70
C PRO A 209 7.88 18.79 5.10
N SER A 210 7.12 18.08 5.94
CA SER A 210 6.17 17.05 5.49
C SER A 210 5.14 17.69 4.57
N PRO A 211 5.04 17.34 3.27
CA PRO A 211 3.77 17.50 2.59
C PRO A 211 2.83 16.54 3.31
N PHE A 212 1.82 17.07 3.98
CA PHE A 212 0.87 16.28 4.73
C PHE A 212 0.09 15.38 3.75
N VAL A 213 0.61 14.18 3.49
CA VAL A 213 0.03 13.16 2.61
C VAL A 213 -0.49 12.03 3.48
N GLY A 214 -1.72 11.60 3.23
CA GLY A 214 -2.33 10.54 4.02
C GLY A 214 -2.36 10.86 5.51
N HIS A 215 -2.04 9.88 6.34
CA HIS A 215 -2.01 10.00 7.79
C HIS A 215 -0.59 10.17 8.37
N ALA A 216 0.36 10.69 7.59
CA ALA A 216 1.76 10.81 8.00
C ALA A 216 1.94 11.44 9.40
N THR A 217 1.19 12.51 9.70
CA THR A 217 1.25 13.23 11.00
C THR A 217 0.64 12.45 12.17
N PHE A 218 -0.17 11.42 11.91
CA PHE A 218 -0.78 10.57 12.93
C PHE A 218 0.05 9.31 13.21
N GLY A 219 1.15 9.12 12.46
CA GLY A 219 1.95 7.90 12.46
C GLY A 219 1.07 6.68 12.15
N HIS A 220 1.34 5.57 12.84
CA HIS A 220 0.61 4.32 12.66
C HIS A 220 -0.75 4.27 13.40
N SER A 221 -1.12 5.29 14.18
CA SER A 221 -2.34 5.25 14.99
C SER A 221 -3.59 4.85 14.19
N PRO A 222 -3.75 5.27 12.91
CA PRO A 222 -4.89 4.86 12.12
C PRO A 222 -4.90 3.40 11.64
N ASP A 223 -3.77 2.70 11.66
CA ASP A 223 -3.64 1.30 11.21
C ASP A 223 -3.75 0.28 12.34
N GLU A 224 -3.52 0.73 13.57
CA GLU A 224 -3.36 -0.14 14.73
C GLU A 224 -4.70 -0.70 15.20
N THR A 225 -4.96 -1.97 14.86
CA THR A 225 -6.27 -2.62 15.07
C THR A 225 -6.78 -2.65 16.51
N PHE A 226 -5.89 -2.56 17.52
CA PHE A 226 -6.22 -2.58 18.95
C PHE A 226 -6.43 -1.17 19.55
N LEU A 227 -6.19 -0.10 18.79
CA LEU A 227 -6.12 1.25 19.32
C LEU A 227 -7.45 1.99 19.20
N CYS A 228 -7.86 2.66 20.27
CA CYS A 228 -8.78 3.79 20.21
C CYS A 228 -7.98 5.08 20.38
N PHE A 229 -8.24 6.10 19.57
CA PHE A 229 -7.51 7.36 19.67
C PHE A 229 -8.42 8.57 19.48
N THR A 230 -8.04 9.67 20.14
CA THR A 230 -8.62 11.00 19.91
C THR A 230 -7.60 11.84 19.18
N ALA A 231 -8.06 12.53 18.15
CA ALA A 231 -7.24 13.40 17.34
C ALA A 231 -7.88 14.75 17.09
N ARG A 232 -7.03 15.70 16.69
CA ARG A 232 -7.43 17.00 16.19
C ARG A 232 -6.78 17.23 14.85
N GLN A 233 -7.55 17.62 13.84
CA GLN A 233 -7.10 17.87 12.47
C GLN A 233 -7.52 19.27 12.03
N LYS A 234 -6.88 19.83 11.00
CA LYS A 234 -7.33 21.09 10.41
C LYS A 234 -8.64 20.94 9.65
N LYS A 235 -9.61 21.81 9.89
CA LYS A 235 -10.84 21.93 9.08
C LYS A 235 -10.69 22.86 7.88
N ARG A 236 -9.82 23.86 7.98
CA ARG A 236 -9.47 24.84 6.93
C ARG A 236 -7.98 25.20 7.03
N ASP A 237 -7.39 25.73 5.96
CA ASP A 237 -5.95 25.96 5.82
C ASP A 237 -5.31 26.72 7.00
N HIS A 238 -5.90 27.89 7.32
CA HIS A 238 -5.46 28.77 8.39
C HIS A 238 -6.07 28.46 9.76
N ALA A 239 -6.82 27.36 9.91
CA ALA A 239 -7.31 26.99 11.24
C ALA A 239 -6.22 26.33 12.07
N LEU A 240 -6.38 26.47 13.39
CA LEU A 240 -5.80 25.53 14.36
C LEU A 240 -6.42 24.12 14.16
N PHE A 241 -6.00 23.14 14.95
CA PHE A 241 -6.60 21.80 14.95
C PHE A 241 -8.03 21.82 15.54
N ASP A 242 -9.01 22.24 14.74
CA ASP A 242 -10.40 22.51 15.13
C ASP A 242 -11.37 21.36 14.80
N LEU A 243 -10.96 20.40 13.95
CA LEU A 243 -11.69 19.14 13.76
C LEU A 243 -11.25 18.10 14.80
N LYS A 244 -12.00 17.98 15.89
CA LYS A 244 -11.77 16.94 16.92
C LYS A 244 -12.63 15.71 16.66
N TYR A 245 -12.04 14.51 16.76
CA TYR A 245 -12.78 13.26 16.71
C TYR A 245 -12.09 12.16 17.51
N THR A 246 -12.86 11.14 17.91
CA THR A 246 -12.37 9.91 18.52
C THR A 246 -12.76 8.74 17.62
N ARG A 247 -11.87 7.75 17.51
CA ARG A 247 -12.11 6.55 16.72
C ARG A 247 -11.60 5.32 17.47
N ASP A 248 -12.44 4.30 17.58
CA ASP A 248 -12.06 2.97 18.04
C ASP A 248 -11.77 2.10 16.81
N ASN A 249 -10.50 1.84 16.53
CA ASN A 249 -10.10 1.04 15.37
C ASN A 249 -10.64 -0.39 15.48
N THR A 250 -10.70 -0.97 16.67
CA THR A 250 -11.22 -2.34 16.84
C THR A 250 -12.69 -2.40 16.41
N ALA A 251 -13.50 -1.42 16.82
CA ALA A 251 -14.91 -1.36 16.44
C ALA A 251 -15.11 -1.07 14.93
N GLU A 252 -14.40 -0.08 14.39
CA GLU A 252 -14.46 0.29 12.96
C GLU A 252 -14.02 -0.87 12.07
N PHE A 253 -12.96 -1.58 12.46
CA PHE A 253 -12.41 -2.67 11.67
C PHE A 253 -13.29 -3.92 11.75
N LEU A 254 -14.01 -4.13 12.86
CA LEU A 254 -15.06 -5.15 12.92
C LEU A 254 -16.23 -4.85 11.99
N LEU A 255 -16.63 -3.58 11.85
CA LEU A 255 -17.64 -3.18 10.87
C LEU A 255 -17.15 -3.45 9.44
N CYS A 256 -15.90 -3.08 9.14
CA CYS A 256 -15.24 -3.41 7.87
C CYS A 256 -15.26 -4.92 7.60
N ALA A 257 -14.81 -5.72 8.58
CA ALA A 257 -14.75 -7.17 8.47
C ALA A 257 -16.12 -7.80 8.18
N ARG A 258 -17.19 -7.32 8.84
CA ARG A 258 -18.55 -7.79 8.55
C ARG A 258 -18.98 -7.48 7.12
N ARG A 259 -18.68 -6.28 6.63
CA ARG A 259 -19.03 -5.88 5.25
C ARG A 259 -18.26 -6.72 4.23
N LEU A 260 -16.97 -6.93 4.42
CA LEU A 260 -16.16 -7.77 3.55
C LEU A 260 -16.60 -9.24 3.56
N LEU A 261 -16.94 -9.79 4.73
CA LEU A 261 -17.51 -11.14 4.84
C LEU A 261 -18.81 -11.26 4.03
N ASN A 262 -19.71 -10.30 4.18
CA ASN A 262 -20.97 -10.30 3.42
C ASN A 262 -20.75 -10.11 1.92
N PHE A 263 -19.77 -9.30 1.50
CA PHE A 263 -19.39 -9.18 0.09
C PHE A 263 -18.85 -10.50 -0.48
N LEU A 264 -17.96 -11.17 0.25
CA LEU A 264 -17.39 -12.46 -0.15
C LEU A 264 -18.47 -13.55 -0.22
N ARG A 265 -19.40 -13.56 0.74
CA ARG A 265 -20.58 -14.44 0.71
C ARG A 265 -21.47 -14.14 -0.50
N ASP A 266 -21.70 -12.88 -0.82
CA ASP A 266 -22.47 -12.49 -2.00
C ASP A 266 -21.77 -12.94 -3.30
N CYS A 267 -20.44 -12.86 -3.39
CA CYS A 267 -19.69 -13.45 -4.51
C CYS A 267 -20.02 -14.94 -4.72
N ARG A 268 -20.18 -15.69 -3.62
CA ARG A 268 -20.58 -17.11 -3.60
C ARG A 268 -22.10 -17.35 -3.78
N GLY A 269 -22.90 -16.30 -3.95
CA GLY A 269 -24.37 -16.40 -4.02
C GLY A 269 -25.04 -16.69 -2.67
N LEU A 270 -24.31 -16.53 -1.56
CA LEU A 270 -24.81 -16.74 -0.21
C LEU A 270 -25.42 -15.44 0.33
N LYS A 271 -26.46 -15.57 1.16
CA LYS A 271 -27.09 -14.43 1.83
C LYS A 271 -26.13 -13.79 2.84
N ALA A 272 -26.29 -12.48 3.04
CA ALA A 272 -25.64 -11.76 4.13
C ALA A 272 -25.98 -12.40 5.48
N LEU A 273 -25.02 -12.39 6.41
CA LEU A 273 -25.21 -12.93 7.75
C LEU A 273 -26.18 -12.07 8.56
N SER A 274 -27.11 -12.75 9.23
CA SER A 274 -27.87 -12.17 10.33
C SER A 274 -26.95 -11.77 11.50
N GLN A 275 -27.49 -11.03 12.45
CA GLN A 275 -26.73 -10.60 13.63
C GLN A 275 -26.21 -11.78 14.46
N SER A 276 -27.05 -12.80 14.70
CA SER A 276 -26.69 -13.97 15.50
C SER A 276 -25.65 -14.86 14.82
N GLU A 277 -25.66 -14.95 13.48
CA GLU A 277 -24.62 -15.68 12.74
C GLU A 277 -23.28 -14.92 12.72
N TRP A 278 -23.32 -13.57 12.72
CA TRP A 278 -22.11 -12.75 12.76
C TRP A 278 -21.42 -12.78 14.12
N GLU A 279 -22.16 -12.72 15.22
CA GLU A 279 -21.63 -12.58 16.58
C GLU A 279 -20.45 -13.50 16.93
N PRO A 280 -20.52 -14.83 16.74
CA PRO A 280 -19.39 -15.71 17.07
C PRO A 280 -18.16 -15.44 16.18
N ILE A 281 -18.38 -15.12 14.89
CA ILE A 281 -17.30 -14.78 13.94
C ILE A 281 -16.67 -13.43 14.33
N GLY A 282 -17.49 -12.42 14.58
CA GLY A 282 -17.08 -11.09 15.01
C GLY A 282 -16.30 -11.12 16.32
N ALA A 283 -16.70 -11.96 17.28
CA ALA A 283 -15.95 -12.16 18.52
C ALA A 283 -14.56 -12.78 18.28
N ALA A 284 -14.45 -13.72 17.34
CA ALA A 284 -13.17 -14.32 16.96
C ALA A 284 -12.26 -13.33 16.21
N VAL A 285 -12.82 -12.57 15.25
CA VAL A 285 -12.09 -11.50 14.55
C VAL A 285 -11.63 -10.42 15.54
N ARG A 286 -12.46 -10.05 16.51
CA ARG A 286 -12.11 -9.07 17.56
C ARG A 286 -10.86 -9.51 18.31
N ARG A 287 -10.80 -10.77 18.74
CA ARG A 287 -9.62 -11.33 19.41
C ARG A 287 -8.39 -11.30 18.49
N GLY A 288 -8.56 -11.56 17.19
CA GLY A 288 -7.50 -11.39 16.19
C GLY A 288 -6.93 -9.97 16.13
N PHE A 289 -7.77 -8.94 16.26
CA PHE A 289 -7.35 -7.53 16.31
C PHE A 289 -6.68 -7.09 17.61
N LEU A 290 -6.88 -7.81 18.71
CA LEU A 290 -6.25 -7.46 19.99
C LEU A 290 -4.83 -8.03 20.06
N THR A 291 -3.91 -7.42 19.31
CA THR A 291 -2.48 -7.74 19.32
C THR A 291 -1.63 -6.58 18.80
N ARG A 292 -0.39 -6.48 19.30
CA ARG A 292 0.64 -5.56 18.81
C ARG A 292 1.59 -6.21 17.81
N GLU A 293 1.49 -7.52 17.63
CA GLU A 293 2.38 -8.28 16.77
C GLU A 293 2.22 -7.88 15.31
N LYS A 294 3.35 -7.70 14.62
CA LYS A 294 3.41 -7.45 13.16
C LYS A 294 4.14 -8.55 12.41
N GLU A 295 4.89 -9.40 13.12
CA GLU A 295 5.65 -10.48 12.51
C GLU A 295 4.71 -11.61 12.05
N PRO A 296 4.73 -12.01 10.76
CA PRO A 296 3.82 -13.02 10.23
C PRO A 296 3.78 -14.30 11.06
N LYS A 297 4.94 -14.83 11.47
CA LYS A 297 5.04 -16.08 12.25
C LYS A 297 4.32 -16.01 13.59
N LYS A 298 4.41 -14.86 14.28
CA LYS A 298 3.74 -14.65 15.58
C LYS A 298 2.25 -14.41 15.38
N LEU A 299 1.86 -13.71 14.32
CA LEU A 299 0.47 -13.52 13.95
C LEU A 299 -0.23 -14.83 13.60
N VAL A 300 0.45 -15.79 12.96
CA VAL A 300 -0.09 -17.16 12.75
C VAL A 300 -0.47 -17.81 14.09
N ILE A 301 0.42 -17.76 15.08
CA ILE A 301 0.17 -18.33 16.42
C ILE A 301 -1.01 -17.60 17.08
N HIS A 302 -1.07 -16.26 16.96
CA HIS A 302 -2.13 -15.45 17.53
C HIS A 302 -3.51 -15.77 16.94
N TRP A 303 -3.64 -15.74 15.60
CA TRP A 303 -4.92 -15.95 14.92
C TRP A 303 -5.45 -17.37 15.07
N ARG A 304 -4.58 -18.39 15.10
CA ARG A 304 -4.97 -19.79 15.33
C ARG A 304 -5.64 -20.02 16.69
N LYS A 305 -5.42 -19.16 17.69
CA LYS A 305 -6.16 -19.23 18.97
C LYS A 305 -7.67 -18.97 18.77
N SER A 306 -8.03 -18.14 17.79
CA SER A 306 -9.43 -17.81 17.48
C SER A 306 -9.99 -18.57 16.29
N PHE A 307 -9.12 -19.04 15.40
CA PHE A 307 -9.46 -19.80 14.20
C PHE A 307 -8.54 -21.03 14.06
N PRO A 308 -8.71 -22.06 14.91
CA PRO A 308 -7.82 -23.22 14.93
C PRO A 308 -7.94 -24.08 13.66
N ASP A 309 -9.05 -23.94 12.92
CA ASP A 309 -9.34 -24.62 11.66
C ASP A 309 -8.70 -23.96 10.44
N ILE A 310 -8.11 -22.77 10.59
CA ILE A 310 -7.55 -22.00 9.50
C ILE A 310 -6.02 -22.12 9.52
N ASP A 311 -5.47 -22.67 8.45
CA ASP A 311 -4.05 -22.60 8.20
C ASP A 311 -3.68 -21.20 7.68
N TYR A 312 -2.51 -20.68 8.03
CA TYR A 312 -2.00 -19.39 7.60
C TYR A 312 -0.55 -19.58 7.15
N ASP A 313 -0.26 -19.29 5.88
CA ASP A 313 1.09 -19.32 5.30
C ASP A 313 1.29 -18.01 4.54
N TYR A 314 1.84 -17.00 5.21
CA TYR A 314 2.27 -15.78 4.56
C TYR A 314 3.78 -15.64 4.60
N ARG A 315 4.36 -15.38 3.43
CA ARG A 315 5.79 -15.13 3.24
C ARG A 315 5.95 -13.88 2.39
N VAL A 316 6.50 -12.84 3.01
CA VAL A 316 6.84 -11.57 2.35
C VAL A 316 7.66 -11.86 1.09
N GLY A 317 7.29 -11.25 -0.04
CA GLY A 317 7.99 -11.41 -1.32
C GLY A 317 7.86 -12.78 -2.01
N ALA A 318 7.18 -13.76 -1.41
CA ALA A 318 7.04 -15.09 -2.00
C ALA A 318 6.25 -15.06 -3.32
N LEU A 319 5.15 -14.29 -3.39
CA LEU A 319 4.37 -14.13 -4.63
C LEU A 319 5.22 -13.59 -5.78
N LEU A 320 6.02 -12.55 -5.53
CA LEU A 320 6.88 -11.96 -6.55
C LEU A 320 7.99 -12.91 -6.98
N SER A 321 8.62 -13.59 -6.01
CA SER A 321 9.72 -14.54 -6.28
C SER A 321 9.24 -15.80 -6.99
N GLN A 322 8.00 -16.26 -6.73
CA GLN A 322 7.38 -17.37 -7.44
C GLN A 322 6.99 -16.97 -8.86
N SER A 323 6.62 -15.71 -9.06
CA SER A 323 6.17 -15.22 -10.36
C SER A 323 7.30 -14.81 -11.29
N LEU A 324 8.49 -14.46 -10.78
CA LEU A 324 9.61 -13.94 -11.56
C LEU A 324 10.90 -14.72 -11.28
N SER A 325 11.59 -15.17 -12.33
CA SER A 325 12.93 -15.76 -12.22
C SER A 325 13.91 -15.13 -13.20
N GLN A 326 15.20 -15.20 -12.87
CA GLN A 326 16.26 -14.90 -13.84
C GLN A 326 16.41 -16.10 -14.80
N PRO A 327 16.63 -15.85 -16.10
CA PRO A 327 16.90 -16.93 -17.05
C PRO A 327 18.19 -17.67 -16.66
N HIS A 328 18.20 -18.99 -16.88
CA HIS A 328 19.34 -19.87 -16.58
C HIS A 328 20.63 -19.36 -17.28
N PRO A 329 21.83 -19.48 -16.65
CA PRO A 329 23.09 -18.96 -17.19
C PRO A 329 23.54 -19.57 -18.54
N SER A 330 22.88 -20.61 -19.04
CA SER A 330 23.25 -21.30 -20.27
C SER A 330 23.03 -20.47 -21.55
N SER A 331 22.40 -19.29 -21.47
CA SER A 331 22.21 -18.38 -22.61
C SER A 331 23.18 -17.18 -22.65
N LEU A 332 24.02 -16.98 -21.63
CA LEU A 332 24.93 -15.83 -21.52
C LEU A 332 26.42 -16.17 -21.73
N ALA A 333 26.76 -17.42 -22.04
CA ALA A 333 28.15 -17.85 -22.28
C ALA A 333 28.82 -17.27 -23.55
N ARG A 334 28.19 -16.31 -24.22
CA ARG A 334 28.80 -15.50 -25.27
C ARG A 334 28.34 -14.06 -25.12
N VAL A 335 29.05 -13.29 -24.30
CA VAL A 335 29.52 -11.92 -24.62
C VAL A 335 30.31 -11.38 -23.41
N ALA A 336 31.58 -11.13 -23.68
CA ALA A 336 32.49 -10.16 -23.06
C ALA A 336 32.96 -10.38 -21.60
N ASN A 337 34.14 -10.99 -21.51
CA ASN A 337 35.24 -10.48 -20.69
C ASN A 337 35.44 -8.97 -20.95
N SER A 338 35.24 -8.13 -19.94
CA SER A 338 35.97 -6.85 -19.87
C SER A 338 36.15 -6.42 -18.40
N ASN A 339 37.40 -6.20 -18.02
CA ASN A 339 37.82 -5.80 -16.66
C ASN A 339 37.36 -4.39 -16.23
N ALA A 340 36.46 -3.74 -16.98
CA ALA A 340 35.97 -2.39 -16.69
C ALA A 340 34.79 -2.36 -15.70
N ALA A 341 34.05 -3.47 -15.57
CA ALA A 341 32.89 -3.55 -14.68
C ALA A 341 33.28 -3.69 -13.19
N VAL A 342 34.46 -4.24 -12.89
CA VAL A 342 34.95 -4.44 -11.53
C VAL A 342 35.41 -3.12 -10.89
N ASP A 343 36.10 -2.26 -11.66
CA ASP A 343 36.56 -0.93 -11.21
C ASP A 343 35.41 0.04 -10.86
N LEU A 344 34.26 -0.08 -11.53
CA LEU A 344 33.08 0.77 -11.29
C LEU A 344 32.33 0.38 -10.01
N VAL A 345 32.29 -0.90 -9.69
CA VAL A 345 31.67 -1.42 -8.46
C VAL A 345 32.53 -1.06 -7.24
N GLU A 346 33.86 -1.17 -7.33
CA GLU A 346 34.75 -0.75 -6.24
C GLU A 346 34.68 0.75 -5.93
N ARG A 347 34.48 1.61 -6.94
CA ARG A 347 34.31 3.06 -6.72
C ARG A 347 32.97 3.43 -6.07
N ALA A 348 31.90 2.70 -6.37
CA ALA A 348 30.59 2.89 -5.73
C ALA A 348 30.62 2.49 -4.25
N VAL A 349 31.25 1.35 -3.94
CA VAL A 349 31.41 0.86 -2.56
C VAL A 349 32.32 1.78 -1.73
N ASN A 350 33.36 2.37 -2.33
CA ASN A 350 34.23 3.33 -1.65
C ASN A 350 33.56 4.71 -1.45
N GLY A 351 32.63 5.11 -2.33
CA GLY A 351 31.82 6.32 -2.17
C GLY A 351 30.79 6.23 -1.04
N GLU A 352 30.20 5.05 -0.83
CA GLU A 352 29.29 4.79 0.30
C GLU A 352 30.00 4.86 1.67
N LYS A 353 31.28 4.45 1.71
CA LYS A 353 32.10 4.51 2.93
C LYS A 353 32.45 5.96 3.33
N ALA A 354 32.79 6.80 2.35
CA ALA A 354 33.11 8.20 2.60
C ALA A 354 31.92 9.02 3.13
N LEU A 355 30.70 8.70 2.68
CA LEU A 355 29.47 9.32 3.20
C LEU A 355 29.15 8.84 4.63
N ALA A 356 29.39 7.57 4.96
CA ALA A 356 29.18 7.04 6.30
C ALA A 356 30.13 7.67 7.35
N ASP A 357 31.38 7.97 6.96
CA ASP A 357 32.37 8.56 7.87
C ASP A 357 32.04 10.04 8.19
N ILE A 358 31.46 10.80 7.26
CA ILE A 358 31.03 12.20 7.46
C ILE A 358 29.93 12.33 8.52
N PHE A 359 29.06 11.32 8.66
CA PHE A 359 27.97 11.32 9.64
C PHE A 359 28.34 10.71 11.01
N SER A 360 29.57 10.24 11.19
CA SER A 360 30.01 9.59 12.43
C SER A 360 30.72 10.52 13.42
N ASP A 361 31.26 11.65 12.97
CA ASP A 361 31.96 12.61 13.83
C ASP A 361 31.02 13.76 14.25
N GLY A 362 30.47 13.62 15.45
CA GLY A 362 29.64 14.64 16.10
C GLY A 362 30.46 15.80 16.66
N ASP A 363 30.81 16.77 15.81
CA ASP A 363 31.30 18.08 16.25
C ASP A 363 30.18 19.14 16.13
N PRO A 364 29.59 19.61 17.24
CA PRO A 364 28.47 20.53 17.23
C PRO A 364 28.88 22.02 17.13
N SER A 365 30.06 22.35 16.60
CA SER A 365 30.61 23.72 16.63
C SER A 365 30.58 24.53 15.32
N LEU A 366 29.80 24.13 14.31
CA LEU A 366 29.64 24.90 13.07
C LEU A 366 28.17 25.22 12.76
N VAL A 367 27.60 26.10 13.59
CA VAL A 367 26.35 26.82 13.26
C VAL A 367 26.75 28.27 12.99
N GLU A 368 26.93 28.62 11.73
CA GLU A 368 26.74 29.96 11.16
C GLU A 368 27.16 29.96 9.68
N GLN A 369 26.22 29.68 8.78
CA GLN A 369 26.19 30.17 7.40
C GLN A 369 24.83 29.85 6.75
N GLU A 370 23.94 30.84 6.75
CA GLU A 370 22.54 30.72 6.28
C GLU A 370 22.35 30.80 4.76
N ASP A 371 23.42 30.85 3.95
CA ASP A 371 23.28 31.09 2.49
C ASP A 371 23.34 29.84 1.58
N GLU A 372 23.58 28.63 2.11
CA GLU A 372 23.67 27.39 1.29
C GLU A 372 22.34 26.59 1.17
N ILE A 373 21.28 26.99 1.88
CA ILE A 373 20.00 26.26 1.85
C ILE A 373 19.18 26.53 0.57
N SER A 374 19.57 27.54 -0.22
CA SER A 374 18.90 27.93 -1.47
C SER A 374 19.29 27.09 -2.70
N THR A 375 20.36 26.28 -2.66
CA THR A 375 20.93 25.60 -3.84
C THR A 375 20.60 24.10 -3.92
N LEU A 376 20.23 23.48 -2.80
CA LEU A 376 19.87 22.05 -2.68
C LEU A 376 18.75 21.57 -3.64
N PRO A 377 17.67 22.35 -3.91
CA PRO A 377 16.66 21.95 -4.89
C PRO A 377 17.19 21.91 -6.33
N ARG A 378 18.23 22.69 -6.65
CA ARG A 378 18.86 22.74 -7.97
C ARG A 378 19.83 21.58 -8.18
N GLU A 379 20.59 21.20 -7.16
CA GLU A 379 21.54 20.08 -7.26
C GLU A 379 20.83 18.72 -7.29
N MET A 380 19.72 18.55 -6.54
CA MET A 380 18.89 17.34 -6.66
C MET A 380 18.15 17.25 -8.01
N ALA A 381 17.74 18.39 -8.59
CA ALA A 381 17.17 18.42 -9.93
C ALA A 381 18.21 18.07 -11.01
N GLN A 382 19.47 18.48 -10.82
CA GLN A 382 20.58 18.12 -11.71
C GLN A 382 21.00 16.65 -11.57
N LEU A 383 20.93 16.05 -10.37
CA LEU A 383 21.12 14.61 -10.16
C LEU A 383 20.03 13.77 -10.84
N ASN A 384 18.78 14.24 -10.84
CA ASN A 384 17.69 13.60 -11.59
C ASN A 384 17.87 13.74 -13.12
N ALA A 385 18.34 14.89 -13.60
CA ALA A 385 18.63 15.09 -15.03
C ALA A 385 19.88 14.32 -15.52
N ALA A 386 20.86 14.09 -14.65
CA ALA A 386 22.04 13.26 -14.93
C ALA A 386 21.70 11.76 -15.01
N ASN A 387 20.70 11.30 -14.25
CA ASN A 387 20.17 9.93 -14.37
C ASN A 387 19.39 9.70 -15.68
N ASP A 388 18.75 10.74 -16.22
CA ASP A 388 18.02 10.67 -17.50
C ASP A 388 18.94 10.77 -18.74
N SER A 389 20.23 11.08 -18.56
CA SER A 389 21.17 11.33 -19.68
C SER A 389 22.35 10.35 -19.79
N LEU A 390 22.43 9.31 -18.94
CA LEU A 390 23.40 8.23 -19.11
C LEU A 390 22.93 7.27 -20.21
N PRO A 391 23.73 7.02 -21.28
CA PRO A 391 23.40 6.02 -22.28
C PRO A 391 23.39 4.65 -21.60
N SER A 392 22.20 4.05 -21.49
CA SER A 392 21.98 2.76 -20.84
C SER A 392 22.62 1.63 -21.66
N VAL A 393 23.92 1.39 -21.47
CA VAL A 393 24.56 0.11 -21.79
C VAL A 393 24.71 -0.69 -20.49
N LEU A 394 23.62 -0.75 -19.72
CA LEU A 394 23.36 -1.88 -18.83
C LEU A 394 22.53 -2.85 -19.68
N THR A 395 23.11 -4.00 -19.98
CA THR A 395 22.43 -5.14 -20.59
C THR A 395 21.17 -5.39 -19.75
N ARG A 396 20.00 -4.90 -20.20
CA ARG A 396 18.75 -5.04 -19.44
C ARG A 396 18.48 -6.53 -19.33
N GLN A 397 18.70 -7.08 -18.13
CA GLN A 397 18.54 -8.50 -17.90
C GLN A 397 17.06 -8.86 -18.11
N THR A 398 16.79 -9.72 -19.09
CA THR A 398 15.43 -10.21 -19.34
C THR A 398 15.02 -11.14 -18.21
N LEU A 399 13.78 -11.01 -17.74
CA LEU A 399 13.20 -11.89 -16.71
C LEU A 399 12.21 -12.85 -17.35
N ALA A 400 12.16 -14.06 -16.79
CA ALA A 400 11.11 -15.04 -17.08
C ALA A 400 9.97 -14.85 -16.07
N VAL A 401 8.73 -14.92 -16.55
CA VAL A 401 7.52 -14.90 -15.72
C VAL A 401 6.91 -16.29 -15.67
N HIS A 402 6.59 -16.77 -14.47
CA HIS A 402 5.92 -18.05 -14.26
C HIS A 402 4.42 -17.85 -14.06
N GLY A 403 3.62 -18.49 -14.91
CA GLY A 403 2.17 -18.33 -14.89
C GLY A 403 1.69 -16.94 -15.35
N GLU A 404 0.41 -16.67 -15.11
CA GLU A 404 -0.25 -15.44 -15.58
C GLU A 404 -0.54 -14.44 -14.45
N ASP A 405 -0.39 -14.87 -13.20
CA ASP A 405 -0.74 -14.13 -11.98
C ASP A 405 -0.09 -12.74 -11.90
N PHE A 406 1.20 -12.64 -12.22
CA PHE A 406 1.92 -11.37 -12.29
C PHE A 406 1.30 -10.40 -13.29
N PHE A 407 0.90 -10.90 -14.46
CA PHE A 407 0.27 -10.08 -15.50
C PHE A 407 -1.13 -9.64 -15.08
N TRP A 408 -1.94 -10.56 -14.55
CA TRP A 408 -3.28 -10.26 -14.07
C TRP A 408 -3.27 -9.21 -12.96
N PHE A 409 -2.37 -9.33 -11.99
CA PHE A 409 -2.24 -8.33 -10.93
C PHE A 409 -1.97 -6.92 -11.49
N ASN A 410 -0.99 -6.78 -12.40
CA ASN A 410 -0.66 -5.48 -13.00
C ASN A 410 -1.81 -4.94 -13.88
N VAL A 411 -2.51 -5.81 -14.61
CA VAL A 411 -3.70 -5.44 -15.41
C VAL A 411 -4.82 -4.91 -14.52
N PHE A 412 -5.12 -5.58 -13.40
CA PHE A 412 -6.14 -5.13 -12.47
C PHE A 412 -5.73 -3.88 -11.70
N ALA A 413 -4.48 -3.76 -11.28
CA ALA A 413 -3.95 -2.54 -10.67
C ALA A 413 -4.08 -1.35 -11.63
N LYS A 414 -3.77 -1.54 -12.92
CA LYS A 414 -3.99 -0.52 -13.95
C LYS A 414 -5.47 -0.13 -14.04
N ARG A 415 -6.38 -1.12 -14.02
CA ARG A 415 -7.83 -0.88 -14.09
C ARG A 415 -8.33 -0.07 -12.90
N VAL A 416 -7.89 -0.37 -11.68
CA VAL A 416 -8.24 0.42 -10.48
C VAL A 416 -7.75 1.86 -10.64
N ARG A 417 -6.48 2.04 -11.02
CA ARG A 417 -5.91 3.37 -11.26
C ARG A 417 -6.68 4.16 -12.33
N ASP A 418 -7.03 3.53 -13.44
CA ASP A 418 -7.79 4.18 -14.51
C ASP A 418 -9.22 4.54 -14.06
N ALA A 419 -9.88 3.66 -13.31
CA ALA A 419 -11.22 3.89 -12.76
C ALA A 419 -11.23 5.05 -11.76
N VAL A 420 -10.22 5.12 -10.89
CA VAL A 420 -10.04 6.24 -9.95
C VAL A 420 -9.79 7.54 -10.69
N LYS A 421 -9.07 7.52 -11.82
CA LYS A 421 -8.79 8.73 -12.59
C LYS A 421 -10.01 9.27 -13.34
N ARG A 422 -10.81 8.39 -13.95
CA ARG A 422 -11.81 8.79 -14.96
C ARG A 422 -13.26 8.42 -14.62
N GLY A 423 -13.48 7.66 -13.57
CA GLY A 423 -14.73 6.94 -13.34
C GLY A 423 -14.66 5.51 -13.84
N PHE A 424 -15.59 4.67 -13.38
CA PHE A 424 -15.66 3.27 -13.79
C PHE A 424 -16.58 3.12 -15.01
N ASP A 425 -15.98 3.00 -16.18
CA ASP A 425 -16.69 2.57 -17.40
C ASP A 425 -16.69 1.03 -17.42
N LYS A 426 -17.89 0.43 -17.41
CA LYS A 426 -18.11 -1.03 -17.29
C LYS A 426 -17.51 -1.82 -18.45
#